data_AF-A0A4R6KT97-F1
#
_entry.id   AF-A0A4R6KT97-F1
#
_cell.length_a   1.000
_cell.length_b   1.000
_cell.length_c   1.000
_cell.angle_alpha   90.00
_cell.angle_beta   90.00
_cell.angle_gamma   90.00
#
_symmetry.space_group_name_H-M   'P 1'
#
loop_
_entity.id
_entity.type
_entity.pdbx_description
1 polymer ?
#
loop_
_entity_poly.entity_id
_entity_poly.type
_entity_poly.pdbx_seq_one_letter_code
_entity_poly.pdbx_strand_id
1 'polypeptide(L)'
;MTVGPFEPSFESLTTFECPDWFRDAKFGIWSHWGPQSVPRYGDWYARHMYRQDTDQYRYHLRTYGHPSTVGYKDVVRQWKAERFDPDGLMERFVAAGARYFVAQAVHHDNFFNYESGLNHWNSVKVGPGKDIVGLWKAAADERGIPFGITEHLGAAFSWMAVNKGSDKHGPFAGVPYDGADPANRDFYLDNSRYLSDVEVPDPWYCDDPRWHRYWLDAVTEMIDRYQPDLLYSDGPLPFGEVGYTPGLEAVSRLYNTSARLHGTNRAVYQQKDRRPEISAVGVMDIERSQTAAIHPLPWQTDTSVGDWFYNIRDVYKTAGHVIEMLVDIVSKNGNLLLNVPQLPDGTVDLECSQLLDDLGSWTQICGEGIYGTRPFRVFGEGPASVVIDGFTEDRVNWTSSDFRFTRRDNTVYAFQMAWPADGRAVIRSFAGHESVAAVRLLGHGPVPFEQAHGILVVRLPETRPVDVAHCLAVDVHAE
;
A
#
# COMPACT_ATOMS: atom_id res chain seq x y z
N MET A 1 -0.69 -9.09 28.70
CA MET A 1 0.11 -9.92 27.80
C MET A 1 -0.73 -11.10 27.37
N THR A 2 -1.03 -11.21 26.08
CA THR A 2 -1.56 -12.46 25.51
C THR A 2 -0.46 -13.50 25.57
N VAL A 3 -0.66 -14.58 26.33
CA VAL A 3 0.25 -15.72 26.36
C VAL A 3 0.20 -16.38 24.98
N GLY A 4 1.33 -16.45 24.29
CA GLY A 4 1.44 -17.04 22.95
C GLY A 4 2.91 -17.32 22.59
N PRO A 5 3.17 -17.96 21.45
CA PRO A 5 4.52 -18.42 21.08
C PRO A 5 5.51 -17.30 20.74
N PHE A 6 5.06 -16.06 20.54
CA PHE A 6 5.91 -14.92 20.17
C PHE A 6 6.14 -13.98 21.35
N GLU A 7 7.37 -13.90 21.84
CA GLU A 7 7.80 -12.90 22.82
C GLU A 7 8.13 -11.56 22.13
N PRO A 8 8.00 -10.41 22.82
CA PRO A 8 8.30 -9.08 22.25
C PRO A 8 9.81 -8.82 22.17
N SER A 9 10.53 -9.65 21.40
CA SER A 9 11.97 -9.56 21.20
C SER A 9 12.33 -9.85 19.74
N PHE A 10 13.46 -9.32 19.27
CA PHE A 10 13.98 -9.66 17.94
C PHE A 10 14.25 -11.16 17.79
N GLU A 11 14.80 -11.81 18.83
CA GLU A 11 15.08 -13.25 18.82
C GLU A 11 13.81 -14.07 18.55
N SER A 12 12.68 -13.70 19.14
CA SER A 12 11.42 -14.41 18.92
C SER A 12 10.75 -13.99 17.62
N LEU A 13 10.66 -12.70 17.31
CA LEU A 13 9.89 -12.20 16.17
C LEU A 13 10.58 -12.41 14.82
N THR A 14 11.90 -12.56 14.78
CA THR A 14 12.61 -12.90 13.53
C THR A 14 12.47 -14.38 13.13
N THR A 15 11.80 -15.20 13.95
CA THR A 15 11.35 -16.56 13.55
C THR A 15 10.11 -16.54 12.67
N PHE A 16 9.57 -15.35 12.37
CA PHE A 16 8.46 -15.14 11.45
C PHE A 16 8.71 -15.80 10.09
N GLU A 17 7.72 -16.54 9.61
CA GLU A 17 7.66 -17.04 8.23
C GLU A 17 6.49 -16.37 7.51
N CYS A 18 6.76 -15.79 6.35
CA CYS A 18 5.73 -15.13 5.55
C CYS A 18 4.69 -16.17 5.07
N PRO A 19 3.40 -16.00 5.42
CA PRO A 19 2.37 -16.99 5.15
C PRO A 19 2.07 -17.11 3.65
N ASP A 20 1.74 -18.32 3.21
CA ASP A 20 1.50 -18.57 1.79
C ASP A 20 0.35 -17.74 1.21
N TRP A 21 -0.69 -17.43 1.98
CA TRP A 21 -1.78 -16.58 1.49
C TRP A 21 -1.25 -15.23 0.99
N PHE A 22 -0.29 -14.62 1.70
CA PHE A 22 0.27 -13.32 1.31
C PHE A 22 1.13 -13.49 0.07
N ARG A 23 1.97 -14.52 0.06
CA ARG A 23 2.83 -14.87 -1.09
C ARG A 23 2.03 -15.24 -2.33
N ASP A 24 0.82 -15.74 -2.18
CA ASP A 24 -0.05 -16.14 -3.30
C ASP A 24 -0.94 -14.99 -3.80
N ALA A 25 -1.25 -14.03 -2.93
CA ALA A 25 -2.18 -12.94 -3.21
C ALA A 25 -1.68 -11.95 -4.26
N LYS A 26 -0.39 -11.58 -4.23
CA LYS A 26 0.32 -10.68 -5.19
C LYS A 26 -0.17 -9.24 -5.30
N PHE A 27 -1.48 -9.01 -5.31
CA PHE A 27 -2.10 -7.74 -5.57
C PHE A 27 -3.16 -7.45 -4.51
N GLY A 28 -3.01 -6.32 -3.83
CA GLY A 28 -3.97 -5.81 -2.85
C GLY A 28 -4.40 -4.40 -3.20
N ILE A 29 -5.56 -4.00 -2.69
CA ILE A 29 -6.04 -2.62 -2.77
C ILE A 29 -6.05 -1.99 -1.39
N TRP A 30 -5.62 -0.73 -1.33
CA TRP A 30 -5.62 0.08 -0.13
C TRP A 30 -6.62 1.24 -0.25
N SER A 31 -7.41 1.43 0.80
CA SER A 31 -8.20 2.63 1.05
C SER A 31 -7.44 3.54 2.03
N HIS A 32 -6.63 4.46 1.50
CA HIS A 32 -6.01 5.55 2.26
C HIS A 32 -6.98 6.73 2.37
N TRP A 33 -7.99 6.57 3.23
CA TRP A 33 -9.15 7.43 3.23
C TRP A 33 -9.56 7.88 4.63
N GLY A 34 -10.11 9.09 4.72
CA GLY A 34 -10.32 9.80 5.98
C GLY A 34 -10.63 11.28 5.74
N PRO A 35 -10.70 12.10 6.80
CA PRO A 35 -11.10 13.50 6.69
C PRO A 35 -10.15 14.38 5.85
N GLN A 36 -8.88 13.97 5.65
CA GLN A 36 -7.97 14.66 4.73
C GLN A 36 -8.44 14.62 3.27
N SER A 37 -9.38 13.74 2.92
CA SER A 37 -10.01 13.75 1.59
C SER A 37 -10.92 14.96 1.37
N VAL A 38 -11.53 15.52 2.43
CA VAL A 38 -12.56 16.60 2.35
C VAL A 38 -12.17 17.76 1.44
N PRO A 39 -10.94 18.32 1.53
CA PRO A 39 -10.50 19.42 0.68
C PRO A 39 -10.26 19.03 -0.78
N ARG A 40 -10.16 17.73 -1.08
CA ARG A 40 -9.86 17.18 -2.42
C ARG A 40 -8.54 17.70 -3.00
N TYR A 41 -7.55 17.91 -2.13
CA TYR A 41 -6.34 18.66 -2.43
C TYR A 41 -5.06 17.94 -1.98
N GLY A 42 -5.08 16.61 -2.08
CA GLY A 42 -3.90 15.77 -1.90
C GLY A 42 -3.57 15.42 -0.46
N ASP A 43 -2.52 14.61 -0.32
CA ASP A 43 -2.06 14.07 0.95
C ASP A 43 -1.42 15.14 1.84
N TRP A 44 -1.32 14.83 3.12
CA TRP A 44 -0.72 15.65 4.17
C TRP A 44 -1.40 17.02 4.36
N TYR A 45 -2.64 17.18 3.89
CA TYR A 45 -3.43 18.40 4.04
C TYR A 45 -3.48 18.88 5.49
N ALA A 46 -3.67 17.95 6.44
CA ALA A 46 -3.75 18.27 7.87
C ALA A 46 -2.47 18.94 8.42
N ARG A 47 -1.33 18.79 7.74
CA ARG A 47 -0.06 19.44 8.07
C ARG A 47 0.17 20.69 7.24
N HIS A 48 0.16 20.60 5.90
CA HIS A 48 0.59 21.75 5.10
C HIS A 48 -0.42 22.90 5.12
N MET A 49 -1.69 22.67 5.47
CA MET A 49 -2.60 23.80 5.71
C MET A 49 -2.15 24.75 6.83
N TYR A 50 -1.22 24.32 7.72
CA TYR A 50 -0.60 25.14 8.76
C TYR A 50 0.80 25.66 8.39
N ARG A 51 1.31 25.34 7.21
CA ARG A 51 2.63 25.80 6.76
C ARG A 51 2.45 26.96 5.78
N GLN A 52 2.73 28.18 6.25
CA GLN A 52 2.59 29.40 5.45
C GLN A 52 3.33 29.23 4.12
N ASP A 53 2.76 29.77 3.04
CA ASP A 53 3.27 29.71 1.67
C ASP A 53 3.24 28.36 0.95
N THR A 54 2.84 27.27 1.60
CA THR A 54 2.53 26.04 0.87
C THR A 54 1.27 26.22 0.02
N ASP A 55 1.13 25.40 -1.03
CA ASP A 55 -0.03 25.46 -1.90
C ASP A 55 -1.34 25.10 -1.15
N GLN A 56 -1.30 24.08 -0.28
CA GLN A 56 -2.42 23.69 0.58
C GLN A 56 -2.82 24.80 1.57
N TYR A 57 -1.87 25.52 2.18
CA TYR A 57 -2.16 26.69 3.01
C TYR A 57 -2.89 27.79 2.21
N ARG A 58 -2.37 28.15 1.03
CA ARG A 58 -3.00 29.19 0.19
C ARG A 58 -4.40 28.77 -0.28
N TYR A 59 -4.58 27.50 -0.61
CA TYR A 59 -5.89 26.94 -0.92
C TYR A 59 -6.83 27.01 0.29
N HIS A 60 -6.35 26.66 1.49
CA HIS A 60 -7.12 26.72 2.73
C HIS A 60 -7.61 28.15 3.03
N LEU A 61 -6.73 29.15 2.90
CA LEU A 61 -7.08 30.56 3.07
C LEU A 61 -8.24 31.02 2.18
N ARG A 62 -8.22 30.63 0.90
CA ARG A 62 -9.23 31.05 -0.08
C ARG A 62 -10.56 30.29 0.07
N THR A 63 -10.50 29.07 0.58
CA THR A 63 -11.65 28.15 0.59
C THR A 63 -12.37 28.16 1.94
N TYR A 64 -11.62 28.17 3.03
CA TYR A 64 -12.13 27.99 4.40
C TYR A 64 -11.86 29.20 5.29
N GLY A 65 -10.69 29.82 5.17
CA GLY A 65 -10.26 30.95 6.01
C GLY A 65 -8.87 30.74 6.59
N HIS A 66 -8.45 31.62 7.49
CA HIS A 66 -7.14 31.50 8.14
C HIS A 66 -7.11 30.31 9.11
N PRO A 67 -6.01 29.51 9.19
CA PRO A 67 -5.92 28.35 10.10
C PRO A 67 -6.04 28.68 11.60
N SER A 68 -6.01 29.97 11.98
CA SER A 68 -6.32 30.40 13.35
C SER A 68 -7.81 30.51 13.66
N THR A 69 -8.68 30.55 12.63
CA THR A 69 -10.14 30.66 12.79
C THR A 69 -10.86 29.42 12.30
N VAL A 70 -10.41 28.84 11.18
CA VAL A 70 -10.91 27.58 10.64
C VAL A 70 -9.72 26.65 10.50
N GLY A 71 -9.60 25.68 11.40
CA GLY A 71 -8.51 24.72 11.36
C GLY A 71 -8.94 23.35 10.88
N TYR A 72 -8.00 22.41 10.89
CA TYR A 72 -8.23 21.04 10.45
C TYR A 72 -9.36 20.34 11.21
N LYS A 73 -9.55 20.61 12.51
CA LYS A 73 -10.69 20.10 13.31
C LYS A 73 -12.05 20.45 12.70
N ASP A 74 -12.14 21.57 11.98
CA ASP A 74 -13.37 22.03 11.35
C ASP A 74 -13.55 21.41 9.96
N VAL A 75 -12.45 21.05 9.29
CA VAL A 75 -12.46 20.21 8.08
C VAL A 75 -12.94 18.79 8.43
N VAL A 76 -12.41 18.20 9.50
CA VAL A 76 -12.82 16.88 10.01
C VAL A 76 -14.33 16.79 10.22
N ARG A 77 -14.94 17.83 10.81
CA ARG A 77 -16.40 17.87 11.07
C ARG A 77 -17.25 17.87 9.79
N GLN A 78 -16.69 18.26 8.66
CA GLN A 78 -17.35 18.27 7.35
C GLN A 78 -17.31 16.91 6.66
N TRP A 79 -16.48 15.96 7.12
CA TRP A 79 -16.47 14.63 6.55
C TRP A 79 -17.72 13.84 6.95
N LYS A 80 -18.45 13.30 5.97
CA LYS A 80 -19.74 12.62 6.20
C LYS A 80 -19.86 11.27 5.54
N ALA A 81 -19.05 10.96 4.52
CA ALA A 81 -19.06 9.67 3.84
C ALA A 81 -20.47 9.27 3.35
N GLU A 82 -21.20 10.21 2.77
CA GLU A 82 -22.64 10.10 2.49
C GLU A 82 -22.99 8.97 1.53
N ARG A 83 -22.07 8.66 0.61
CA ARG A 83 -22.22 7.67 -0.47
C ARG A 83 -21.23 6.51 -0.31
N PHE A 84 -20.71 6.32 0.90
CA PHE A 84 -19.81 5.22 1.20
C PHE A 84 -20.57 3.89 1.17
N ASP A 85 -20.22 3.08 0.19
CA ASP A 85 -20.72 1.72 -0.06
C ASP A 85 -19.52 0.75 -0.08
N PRO A 86 -19.12 0.20 1.08
CA PRO A 86 -17.96 -0.68 1.16
C PRO A 86 -18.15 -1.97 0.36
N ASP A 87 -19.38 -2.48 0.24
CA ASP A 87 -19.66 -3.72 -0.49
C ASP A 87 -19.52 -3.53 -2.00
N GLY A 88 -20.15 -2.49 -2.56
CA GLY A 88 -20.02 -2.19 -3.98
C GLY A 88 -18.58 -1.89 -4.39
N LEU A 89 -17.82 -1.21 -3.53
CA LEU A 89 -16.40 -0.95 -3.77
C LEU A 89 -15.55 -2.21 -3.65
N MET A 90 -15.76 -3.04 -2.64
CA MET A 90 -15.01 -4.29 -2.46
C MET A 90 -15.27 -5.29 -3.59
N GLU A 91 -16.52 -5.36 -4.09
CA GLU A 91 -16.84 -6.15 -5.29
C GLU A 91 -16.01 -5.69 -6.50
N ARG A 92 -15.95 -4.38 -6.74
CA ARG A 92 -15.14 -3.80 -7.81
C ARG A 92 -13.65 -4.09 -7.61
N PHE A 93 -13.13 -3.97 -6.39
CA PHE A 93 -11.73 -4.23 -6.08
C PHE A 93 -11.34 -5.70 -6.30
N VAL A 94 -12.19 -6.65 -5.88
CA VAL A 94 -11.98 -8.08 -6.14
C VAL A 94 -12.05 -8.38 -7.65
N ALA A 95 -13.00 -7.77 -8.36
CA ALA A 95 -13.13 -7.90 -9.81
C ALA A 95 -11.92 -7.32 -10.56
N ALA A 96 -11.33 -6.22 -10.06
CA ALA A 96 -10.09 -5.64 -10.57
C ALA A 96 -8.87 -6.56 -10.36
N GLY A 97 -8.97 -7.51 -9.43
CA GLY A 97 -7.95 -8.52 -9.17
C GLY A 97 -7.42 -8.54 -7.74
N ALA A 98 -7.89 -7.69 -6.84
CA ALA A 98 -7.40 -7.69 -5.47
C ALA A 98 -7.62 -9.06 -4.81
N ARG A 99 -6.63 -9.52 -4.04
CA ARG A 99 -6.68 -10.76 -3.24
C ARG A 99 -6.48 -10.52 -1.76
N TYR A 100 -6.30 -9.27 -1.37
CA TYR A 100 -6.38 -8.78 0.00
C TYR A 100 -6.73 -7.29 -0.04
N PHE A 101 -7.27 -6.78 1.05
CA PHE A 101 -7.65 -5.38 1.17
C PHE A 101 -7.06 -4.77 2.43
N VAL A 102 -6.65 -3.51 2.36
CA VAL A 102 -6.10 -2.77 3.49
C VAL A 102 -6.91 -1.49 3.72
N ALA A 103 -7.32 -1.24 4.97
CA ALA A 103 -8.01 -0.01 5.36
C ALA A 103 -7.11 0.87 6.23
N GLN A 104 -7.08 2.19 5.97
CA GLN A 104 -6.42 3.11 6.90
C GLN A 104 -7.22 3.24 8.20
N ALA A 105 -6.65 2.79 9.32
CA ALA A 105 -7.26 2.94 10.64
C ALA A 105 -7.02 4.33 11.23
N VAL A 106 -5.82 4.87 11.02
CA VAL A 106 -5.43 6.22 11.47
C VAL A 106 -4.25 6.73 10.64
N HIS A 107 -4.29 8.00 10.23
CA HIS A 107 -3.17 8.66 9.57
C HIS A 107 -2.34 9.50 10.57
N HIS A 108 -1.37 10.27 10.09
CA HIS A 108 -0.63 11.23 10.91
C HIS A 108 -1.49 12.34 11.53
N ASP A 109 -2.75 12.49 11.10
CA ASP A 109 -3.66 13.53 11.54
C ASP A 109 -4.37 13.20 12.87
N ASN A 110 -4.02 12.08 13.50
CA ASN A 110 -4.55 11.62 14.79
C ASN A 110 -6.09 11.46 14.80
N PHE A 111 -6.69 11.20 13.63
CA PHE A 111 -8.11 10.91 13.50
C PHE A 111 -8.34 9.41 13.25
N PHE A 112 -9.19 8.79 14.06
CA PHE A 112 -9.40 7.35 14.04
C PHE A 112 -10.63 7.01 13.17
N ASN A 113 -10.46 6.15 12.17
CA ASN A 113 -11.53 5.74 11.26
C ASN A 113 -12.45 4.63 11.84
N TYR A 114 -12.54 4.56 13.17
CA TYR A 114 -13.35 3.61 13.91
C TYR A 114 -13.70 4.13 15.32
N GLU A 115 -14.61 3.48 16.05
CA GLU A 115 -15.01 3.94 17.39
C GLU A 115 -13.95 3.69 18.47
N SER A 116 -12.83 4.40 18.44
CA SER A 116 -11.78 4.28 19.46
C SER A 116 -12.30 4.64 20.87
N GLY A 117 -11.91 3.83 21.85
CA GLY A 117 -12.10 4.11 23.27
C GLY A 117 -11.07 5.10 23.82
N LEU A 118 -9.95 5.28 23.13
CA LEU A 118 -8.83 6.13 23.54
C LEU A 118 -8.96 7.57 23.03
N ASN A 119 -9.50 7.74 21.82
CA ASN A 119 -9.65 9.05 21.19
C ASN A 119 -11.09 9.29 20.73
N HIS A 120 -11.70 10.39 21.18
CA HIS A 120 -13.05 10.76 20.77
C HIS A 120 -13.11 11.43 19.39
N TRP A 121 -11.97 11.84 18.83
CA TRP A 121 -11.84 12.29 17.45
C TRP A 121 -11.76 11.09 16.52
N ASN A 122 -12.94 10.56 16.24
CA ASN A 122 -13.09 9.37 15.44
C ASN A 122 -14.36 9.38 14.58
N SER A 123 -14.40 8.56 13.53
CA SER A 123 -15.43 8.59 12.50
C SER A 123 -16.85 8.26 12.99
N VAL A 124 -16.99 7.66 14.17
CA VAL A 124 -18.29 7.36 14.80
C VAL A 124 -18.80 8.54 15.61
N LYS A 125 -17.92 9.20 16.37
CA LYS A 125 -18.30 10.33 17.23
C LYS A 125 -18.28 11.67 16.50
N VAL A 126 -17.44 11.80 15.47
CA VAL A 126 -17.24 13.02 14.69
C VAL A 126 -17.31 12.69 13.20
N GLY A 127 -18.11 13.46 12.47
CA GLY A 127 -18.18 13.35 11.02
C GLY A 127 -19.22 12.32 10.55
N PRO A 128 -18.85 11.17 9.97
CA PRO A 128 -19.76 10.20 9.34
C PRO A 128 -20.76 9.48 10.24
N GLY A 129 -20.44 9.27 11.52
CA GLY A 129 -21.23 8.37 12.38
C GLY A 129 -21.08 6.90 12.02
N LYS A 130 -19.94 6.49 11.44
CA LYS A 130 -19.71 5.13 10.90
C LYS A 130 -18.36 4.58 11.38
N ASP A 131 -18.32 3.29 11.73
CA ASP A 131 -17.06 2.55 11.92
C ASP A 131 -16.54 2.15 10.54
N ILE A 132 -15.66 2.97 9.94
CA ILE A 132 -15.20 2.78 8.56
C ILE A 132 -14.33 1.52 8.44
N VAL A 133 -13.43 1.29 9.41
CA VAL A 133 -12.59 0.08 9.44
C VAL A 133 -13.44 -1.17 9.60
N GLY A 134 -14.42 -1.17 10.51
CA GLY A 134 -15.33 -2.29 10.73
C GLY A 134 -16.19 -2.60 9.49
N LEU A 135 -16.68 -1.58 8.80
CA LEU A 135 -17.43 -1.71 7.55
C LEU A 135 -16.60 -2.32 6.43
N TRP A 136 -15.35 -1.88 6.27
CA TRP A 136 -14.43 -2.48 5.30
C TRP A 136 -14.10 -3.94 5.63
N LYS A 137 -13.87 -4.24 6.91
CA LYS A 137 -13.62 -5.61 7.36
C LYS A 137 -14.79 -6.51 7.01
N ALA A 138 -16.02 -6.10 7.31
CA ALA A 138 -17.21 -6.88 7.00
C ALA A 138 -17.32 -7.18 5.50
N ALA A 139 -17.08 -6.19 4.64
CA ALA A 139 -17.09 -6.37 3.19
C ALA A 139 -15.99 -7.33 2.68
N ALA A 140 -14.80 -7.30 3.28
CA ALA A 140 -13.71 -8.23 2.98
C ALA A 140 -14.02 -9.67 3.44
N ASP A 141 -14.55 -9.82 4.66
CA ASP A 141 -14.95 -11.11 5.23
C ASP A 141 -16.02 -11.79 4.37
N GLU A 142 -17.03 -11.05 3.89
CA GLU A 142 -18.10 -11.57 3.02
C GLU A 142 -17.56 -12.16 1.71
N ARG A 143 -16.45 -11.61 1.21
CA ARG A 143 -15.78 -12.06 -0.03
C ARG A 143 -14.66 -13.06 0.24
N GLY A 144 -14.39 -13.37 1.51
CA GLY A 144 -13.38 -14.35 1.92
C GLY A 144 -11.95 -13.94 1.57
N ILE A 145 -11.65 -12.64 1.48
CA ILE A 145 -10.28 -12.15 1.25
C ILE A 145 -9.65 -11.65 2.56
N PRO A 146 -8.33 -11.82 2.74
CA PRO A 146 -7.60 -11.27 3.87
C PRO A 146 -7.79 -9.76 4.04
N PHE A 147 -7.95 -9.33 5.29
CA PHE A 147 -8.18 -7.93 5.67
C PHE A 147 -7.00 -7.37 6.46
N GLY A 148 -6.48 -6.23 6.02
CA GLY A 148 -5.39 -5.51 6.67
C GLY A 148 -5.80 -4.13 7.14
N ILE A 149 -4.97 -3.56 8.00
CA ILE A 149 -5.07 -2.18 8.46
C ILE A 149 -3.72 -1.47 8.32
N THR A 150 -3.75 -0.17 8.01
CA THR A 150 -2.61 0.71 8.19
C THR A 150 -2.79 1.64 9.38
N GLU A 151 -1.70 1.88 10.09
CA GLU A 151 -1.60 2.94 11.08
C GLU A 151 -0.36 3.79 10.80
N HIS A 152 -0.54 5.11 10.87
CA HIS A 152 0.52 6.08 10.66
C HIS A 152 0.71 6.95 11.91
N LEU A 153 0.29 6.41 13.06
CA LEU A 153 0.13 7.17 14.30
C LEU A 153 1.49 7.47 14.94
N GLY A 154 2.49 6.61 14.78
CA GLY A 154 3.80 6.76 15.43
C GLY A 154 4.40 8.17 15.28
N ALA A 155 4.32 8.74 14.08
CA ALA A 155 4.86 10.07 13.76
C ALA A 155 3.92 11.25 14.06
N ALA A 156 2.63 11.00 14.32
CA ALA A 156 1.62 12.05 14.44
C ALA A 156 1.98 13.12 15.48
N PHE A 157 2.65 12.74 16.57
CA PHE A 157 3.05 13.69 17.63
C PHE A 157 3.98 14.79 17.12
N SER A 158 5.04 14.44 16.38
CA SER A 158 5.95 15.43 15.80
C SER A 158 5.37 16.04 14.51
N TRP A 159 4.74 15.20 13.68
CA TRP A 159 4.20 15.58 12.38
C TRP A 159 3.04 16.59 12.48
N MET A 160 2.22 16.55 13.53
CA MET A 160 1.16 17.55 13.66
C MET A 160 1.65 18.89 14.22
N ALA A 161 2.83 18.97 14.85
CA ALA A 161 3.23 20.10 15.69
C ALA A 161 3.24 21.48 14.99
N VAL A 162 3.26 21.53 13.66
CA VAL A 162 3.08 22.78 12.87
C VAL A 162 1.77 23.51 13.18
N ASN A 163 0.76 22.81 13.70
CA ASN A 163 -0.50 23.40 14.16
C ASN A 163 -0.34 24.34 15.38
N LYS A 164 0.83 24.32 16.04
CA LYS A 164 1.19 25.24 17.14
C LYS A 164 1.84 26.54 16.64
N GLY A 165 2.10 26.62 15.34
CA GLY A 165 2.78 27.74 14.71
C GLY A 165 1.88 28.96 14.53
N SER A 166 2.40 29.86 13.70
CA SER A 166 1.72 31.05 13.19
C SER A 166 2.42 31.46 11.90
N ASP A 167 1.72 32.23 11.09
CA ASP A 167 2.28 32.98 9.97
C ASP A 167 3.51 33.78 10.40
N LYS A 168 4.54 33.82 9.55
CA LYS A 168 5.77 34.60 9.74
C LYS A 168 5.68 36.00 9.16
N HIS A 169 4.83 36.20 8.15
CA HIS A 169 4.59 37.49 7.50
C HIS A 169 3.11 37.67 7.11
N GLY A 170 2.76 38.84 6.59
CA GLY A 170 1.38 39.13 6.18
C GLY A 170 0.46 39.59 7.33
N PRO A 171 -0.85 39.75 7.07
CA PRO A 171 -1.79 40.34 8.02
C PRO A 171 -2.07 39.49 9.26
N PHE A 172 -1.76 38.18 9.23
CA PHE A 172 -1.92 37.26 10.35
C PHE A 172 -0.59 36.87 11.00
N ALA A 173 0.51 37.57 10.69
CA ALA A 173 1.81 37.29 11.28
C ALA A 173 1.75 37.27 12.82
N GLY A 174 2.25 36.19 13.42
CA GLY A 174 2.27 35.99 14.87
C GLY A 174 0.91 35.64 15.49
N VAL A 175 -0.18 35.56 14.73
CA VAL A 175 -1.46 35.05 15.21
C VAL A 175 -1.37 33.53 15.31
N PRO A 176 -1.45 32.92 16.51
CA PRO A 176 -1.36 31.47 16.66
C PRO A 176 -2.47 30.76 15.89
N TYR A 177 -2.13 29.63 15.26
CA TYR A 177 -3.15 28.76 14.67
C TYR A 177 -4.01 28.09 15.75
N ASP A 178 -5.15 27.52 15.34
CA ASP A 178 -6.14 26.96 16.26
C ASP A 178 -5.64 25.77 17.09
N GLY A 179 -4.60 25.09 16.59
CA GLY A 179 -3.91 24.04 17.33
C GLY A 179 -3.18 24.52 18.58
N ALA A 180 -2.80 25.80 18.66
CA ALA A 180 -2.21 26.39 19.86
C ALA A 180 -3.24 26.63 20.99
N ASP A 181 -4.54 26.60 20.69
CA ASP A 181 -5.60 26.78 21.69
C ASP A 181 -5.70 25.54 22.61
N PRO A 182 -5.52 25.70 23.94
CA PRO A 182 -5.67 24.59 24.89
C PRO A 182 -7.02 23.87 24.82
N ALA A 183 -8.09 24.55 24.37
CA ALA A 183 -9.41 23.93 24.20
C ALA A 183 -9.44 22.84 23.12
N ASN A 184 -8.48 22.85 22.18
CA ASN A 184 -8.38 21.88 21.09
C ASN A 184 -7.26 20.85 21.31
N ARG A 185 -6.65 20.83 22.51
CA ARG A 185 -5.49 19.98 22.83
C ARG A 185 -5.75 18.49 22.60
N ASP A 186 -6.97 18.02 22.87
CA ASP A 186 -7.34 16.62 22.72
C ASP A 186 -7.18 16.13 21.27
N PHE A 187 -7.41 17.00 20.28
CA PHE A 187 -7.19 16.67 18.87
C PHE A 187 -5.74 16.88 18.45
N TYR A 188 -5.21 18.07 18.75
CA TYR A 188 -3.95 18.55 18.20
C TYR A 188 -2.70 18.16 18.99
N LEU A 189 -2.87 17.41 20.08
CA LEU A 189 -1.82 16.92 20.96
C LEU A 189 -1.09 18.04 21.73
N ASP A 190 -0.44 17.68 22.83
CA ASP A 190 0.41 18.59 23.61
C ASP A 190 1.88 18.47 23.16
N ASN A 191 2.14 18.88 21.93
CA ASN A 191 3.37 18.59 21.20
C ASN A 191 4.17 19.85 20.80
N SER A 192 3.93 21.00 21.43
CA SER A 192 4.60 22.27 21.09
C SER A 192 6.13 22.21 21.16
N ARG A 193 6.70 21.31 21.98
CA ARG A 193 8.15 21.03 22.05
C ARG A 193 8.72 20.58 20.69
N TYR A 194 7.91 19.96 19.85
CA TYR A 194 8.31 19.38 18.56
C TYR A 194 7.96 20.30 17.38
N LEU A 195 7.51 21.53 17.63
CA LEU A 195 7.25 22.50 16.56
C LEU A 195 8.53 22.74 15.76
N SER A 196 8.48 22.40 14.49
CA SER A 196 9.54 22.60 13.51
C SER A 196 8.93 22.92 12.15
N ASP A 197 9.58 23.79 11.38
CA ASP A 197 9.13 24.22 10.05
C ASP A 197 9.80 23.45 8.90
N VAL A 198 10.38 22.28 9.20
CA VAL A 198 10.88 21.34 8.20
C VAL A 198 9.73 20.59 7.55
N GLU A 199 9.93 20.05 6.35
CA GLU A 199 8.90 19.26 5.68
C GLU A 199 8.64 17.93 6.40
N VAL A 200 9.72 17.17 6.61
CA VAL A 200 9.73 15.89 7.32
C VAL A 200 10.54 16.06 8.62
N PRO A 201 9.96 15.85 9.81
CA PRO A 201 10.70 15.85 11.07
C PRO A 201 11.77 14.77 11.11
N ASP A 202 12.93 15.10 11.69
CA ASP A 202 14.01 14.16 11.99
C ASP A 202 14.45 14.38 13.46
N PRO A 203 14.35 13.37 14.35
CA PRO A 203 13.84 12.02 14.11
C PRO A 203 12.34 11.99 13.76
N TRP A 204 11.94 10.96 13.00
CA TRP A 204 10.55 10.75 12.57
C TRP A 204 9.60 10.49 13.75
N TYR A 205 10.02 9.65 14.70
CA TYR A 205 9.29 9.39 15.95
C TYR A 205 9.79 10.29 17.08
N CYS A 206 8.86 10.77 17.92
CA CYS A 206 9.22 11.58 19.09
C CYS A 206 9.75 10.71 20.23
N ASP A 207 10.53 11.32 21.13
CA ASP A 207 11.10 10.68 22.32
C ASP A 207 10.17 10.68 23.55
N ASP A 208 8.89 11.06 23.44
CA ASP A 208 7.96 11.13 24.60
C ASP A 208 7.43 9.74 25.00
N PRO A 209 7.77 9.22 26.20
CA PRO A 209 7.33 7.89 26.63
C PRO A 209 5.81 7.76 26.77
N ARG A 210 5.09 8.87 27.00
CA ARG A 210 3.62 8.87 27.08
C ARG A 210 3.02 8.64 25.69
N TRP A 211 3.66 9.19 24.65
CA TRP A 211 3.25 8.95 23.27
C TRP A 211 3.49 7.50 22.85
N HIS A 212 4.65 6.95 23.21
CA HIS A 212 4.97 5.54 22.96
C HIS A 212 3.92 4.59 23.57
N ARG A 213 3.48 4.87 24.80
CA ARG A 213 2.41 4.11 25.46
C ARG A 213 1.07 4.29 24.76
N TYR A 214 0.69 5.53 24.43
CA TYR A 214 -0.57 5.81 23.73
C TYR A 214 -0.64 5.13 22.35
N TRP A 215 0.45 5.18 21.59
CA TRP A 215 0.55 4.47 20.31
C TRP A 215 0.35 2.96 20.50
N LEU A 216 1.02 2.36 21.48
CA LEU A 216 0.91 0.92 21.73
C LEU A 216 -0.51 0.53 22.15
N ASP A 217 -1.16 1.35 22.99
CA ASP A 217 -2.54 1.13 23.40
C ASP A 217 -3.50 1.23 22.20
N ALA A 218 -3.27 2.20 21.29
CA ALA A 218 -4.05 2.37 20.07
C ALA A 218 -3.88 1.21 19.09
N VAL A 219 -2.65 0.79 18.81
CA VAL A 219 -2.39 -0.37 17.92
C VAL A 219 -2.91 -1.66 18.55
N THR A 220 -2.79 -1.81 19.87
CA THR A 220 -3.43 -2.89 20.62
C THR A 220 -4.95 -2.90 20.43
N GLU A 221 -5.62 -1.74 20.56
CA GLU A 221 -7.05 -1.63 20.35
C GLU A 221 -7.46 -2.05 18.93
N MET A 222 -6.69 -1.65 17.91
CA MET A 222 -6.93 -2.04 16.53
C MET A 222 -6.79 -3.55 16.32
N ILE A 223 -5.71 -4.16 16.83
CA ILE A 223 -5.47 -5.61 16.72
C ILE A 223 -6.59 -6.40 17.42
N ASP A 224 -6.95 -6.02 18.64
CA ASP A 224 -7.94 -6.74 19.43
C ASP A 224 -9.34 -6.68 18.80
N ARG A 225 -9.71 -5.52 18.25
CA ARG A 225 -11.03 -5.29 17.64
C ARG A 225 -11.16 -5.95 16.27
N TYR A 226 -10.17 -5.77 15.40
CA TYR A 226 -10.30 -6.12 13.99
C TYR A 226 -9.54 -7.39 13.62
N GLN A 227 -8.62 -7.87 14.46
CA GLN A 227 -7.87 -9.10 14.24
C GLN A 227 -7.32 -9.21 12.81
N PRO A 228 -6.61 -8.18 12.31
CA PRO A 228 -6.26 -8.09 10.91
C PRO A 228 -5.27 -9.20 10.51
N ASP A 229 -5.38 -9.66 9.27
CA ASP A 229 -4.39 -10.53 8.62
C ASP A 229 -3.12 -9.76 8.28
N LEU A 230 -3.19 -8.43 8.16
CA LEU A 230 -2.04 -7.56 7.87
C LEU A 230 -2.10 -6.28 8.71
N LEU A 231 -1.01 -5.95 9.39
CA LEU A 231 -0.80 -4.66 10.05
C LEU A 231 0.39 -3.95 9.42
N TYR A 232 0.13 -2.76 8.90
CA TYR A 232 1.14 -1.89 8.31
C TYR A 232 1.38 -0.69 9.23
N SER A 233 2.61 -0.52 9.69
CA SER A 233 3.05 0.68 10.40
C SER A 233 3.83 1.57 9.45
N ASP A 234 3.38 2.81 9.28
CA ASP A 234 4.09 3.77 8.43
C ASP A 234 5.41 4.21 9.06
N GLY A 235 6.50 4.08 8.31
CA GLY A 235 7.87 4.30 8.77
C GLY A 235 8.58 3.01 9.21
N PRO A 236 9.74 3.11 9.88
CA PRO A 236 10.47 1.95 10.39
C PRO A 236 9.73 1.31 11.56
N LEU A 237 10.15 0.10 11.98
CA LEU A 237 9.68 -0.51 13.24
C LEU A 237 9.63 0.55 14.36
N PRO A 238 8.46 0.79 14.98
CA PRO A 238 8.28 1.94 15.86
C PRO A 238 9.22 2.00 17.06
N PHE A 239 9.71 3.23 17.30
CA PHE A 239 10.43 3.67 18.49
C PHE A 239 11.81 3.04 18.74
N GLY A 240 12.66 3.05 17.71
CA GLY A 240 14.05 2.61 17.80
C GLY A 240 14.90 3.36 18.83
N GLU A 241 14.54 4.60 19.15
CA GLU A 241 15.18 5.43 20.19
C GLU A 241 15.03 4.86 21.61
N VAL A 242 14.05 3.99 21.84
CA VAL A 242 13.83 3.23 23.09
C VAL A 242 13.98 1.72 22.87
N GLY A 243 14.80 1.33 21.90
CA GLY A 243 15.11 -0.07 21.62
C GLY A 243 13.94 -0.85 21.03
N TYR A 244 12.99 -0.18 20.37
CA TYR A 244 11.82 -0.78 19.69
C TYR A 244 10.80 -1.47 20.61
N THR A 245 10.90 -1.30 21.93
CA THR A 245 10.06 -2.03 22.90
C THR A 245 8.55 -1.96 22.58
N PRO A 246 7.95 -0.78 22.33
CA PRO A 246 6.52 -0.73 21.99
C PRO A 246 6.22 -1.39 20.65
N GLY A 247 7.07 -1.19 19.63
CA GLY A 247 6.92 -1.83 18.32
C GLY A 247 6.91 -3.36 18.42
N LEU A 248 7.89 -3.94 19.12
CA LEU A 248 7.98 -5.39 19.34
C LEU A 248 6.80 -5.94 20.14
N GLU A 249 6.27 -5.18 21.13
CA GLU A 249 5.05 -5.55 21.86
C GLU A 249 3.81 -5.59 20.94
N ALA A 250 3.67 -4.63 20.03
CA ALA A 250 2.57 -4.61 19.07
C ALA A 250 2.65 -5.79 18.08
N VAL A 251 3.84 -6.07 17.51
CA VAL A 251 4.01 -7.20 16.58
C VAL A 251 3.78 -8.55 17.29
N SER A 252 4.33 -8.73 18.49
CA SER A 252 4.06 -9.93 19.30
C SER A 252 2.56 -10.12 19.54
N ARG A 253 1.81 -9.05 19.83
CA ARG A 253 0.35 -9.12 20.01
C ARG A 253 -0.38 -9.53 18.73
N LEU A 254 0.02 -8.98 17.58
CA LEU A 254 -0.54 -9.35 16.27
C LEU A 254 -0.35 -10.84 16.00
N TYR A 255 0.90 -11.33 16.10
CA TYR A 255 1.23 -12.72 15.78
C TYR A 255 0.59 -13.70 16.77
N ASN A 256 0.57 -13.38 18.06
CA ASN A 256 -0.09 -14.22 19.06
C ASN A 256 -1.62 -14.21 18.90
N THR A 257 -2.22 -13.10 18.46
CA THR A 257 -3.64 -13.03 18.12
C THR A 257 -3.95 -13.95 16.95
N SER A 258 -3.16 -13.88 15.88
CA SER A 258 -3.31 -14.75 14.71
C SER A 258 -3.10 -16.23 15.06
N ALA A 259 -2.05 -16.56 15.81
CA ALA A 259 -1.77 -17.92 16.27
C ALA A 259 -2.89 -18.51 17.12
N ARG A 260 -3.52 -17.70 17.99
CA ARG A 260 -4.69 -18.13 18.75
C ARG A 260 -5.90 -18.44 17.86
N LEU A 261 -6.10 -17.68 16.78
CA LEU A 261 -7.24 -17.83 15.86
C LEU A 261 -7.06 -19.00 14.88
N HIS A 262 -5.84 -19.29 14.47
CA HIS A 262 -5.56 -20.24 13.38
C HIS A 262 -4.67 -21.42 13.77
N GLY A 263 -4.22 -21.51 15.03
CA GLY A 263 -3.28 -22.53 15.51
C GLY A 263 -1.81 -22.25 15.15
N THR A 264 -1.56 -21.38 14.17
CA THR A 264 -0.24 -20.85 13.80
C THR A 264 -0.38 -19.38 13.38
N ASN A 265 0.70 -18.60 13.43
CA ASN A 265 0.66 -17.23 12.94
C ASN A 265 0.40 -17.23 11.43
N ARG A 266 -0.63 -16.49 11.02
CA ARG A 266 -0.93 -16.15 9.62
C ARG A 266 -0.93 -14.65 9.38
N ALA A 267 -0.70 -13.82 10.40
CA ALA A 267 -0.67 -12.38 10.23
C ALA A 267 0.67 -11.89 9.68
N VAL A 268 0.62 -10.83 8.88
CA VAL A 268 1.78 -10.15 8.30
C VAL A 268 1.92 -8.79 8.95
N TYR A 269 3.10 -8.50 9.50
CA TYR A 269 3.46 -7.15 9.92
C TYR A 269 4.32 -6.48 8.84
N GLN A 270 4.09 -5.20 8.56
CA GLN A 270 4.84 -4.43 7.56
C GLN A 270 5.37 -3.12 8.11
N GLN A 271 6.53 -2.72 7.59
CA GLN A 271 7.28 -1.51 7.96
C GLN A 271 8.33 -1.17 6.88
N LYS A 272 8.82 0.07 6.88
CA LYS A 272 9.67 0.65 5.81
C LYS A 272 11.19 0.56 6.04
N ASP A 273 11.65 0.05 7.18
CA ASP A 273 13.08 -0.18 7.44
C ASP A 273 13.60 -1.33 6.58
N ARG A 274 14.67 -1.06 5.82
CA ARG A 274 15.28 -2.01 4.88
C ARG A 274 16.46 -2.77 5.48
N ARG A 275 16.88 -2.45 6.71
CA ARG A 275 17.97 -3.15 7.39
C ARG A 275 17.54 -4.58 7.74
N PRO A 276 18.25 -5.62 7.29
CA PRO A 276 17.83 -7.02 7.45
C PRO A 276 17.55 -7.42 8.91
N GLU A 277 18.29 -6.87 9.87
CA GLU A 277 18.12 -7.14 11.29
C GLU A 277 16.81 -6.58 11.88
N ILE A 278 16.21 -5.57 11.23
CA ILE A 278 14.91 -4.99 11.62
C ILE A 278 13.80 -5.55 10.75
N SER A 279 14.01 -5.61 9.43
CA SER A 279 12.98 -6.02 8.48
C SER A 279 12.54 -7.46 8.64
N ALA A 280 13.40 -8.34 9.18
CA ALA A 280 13.07 -9.74 9.49
C ALA A 280 11.99 -9.92 10.57
N VAL A 281 11.60 -8.88 11.31
CA VAL A 281 10.45 -8.93 12.24
C VAL A 281 9.12 -9.16 11.50
N GLY A 282 9.05 -8.80 10.22
CA GLY A 282 7.87 -8.99 9.38
C GLY A 282 8.23 -9.02 7.89
N VAL A 283 7.39 -8.38 7.07
CA VAL A 283 7.62 -8.21 5.63
C VAL A 283 8.04 -6.77 5.37
N MET A 284 9.20 -6.60 4.72
CA MET A 284 9.67 -5.29 4.27
C MET A 284 8.69 -4.70 3.26
N ASP A 285 8.37 -3.43 3.46
CA ASP A 285 7.58 -2.65 2.54
C ASP A 285 8.41 -1.48 1.96
N ILE A 286 8.27 -1.25 0.66
CA ILE A 286 9.06 -0.28 -0.10
C ILE A 286 8.11 0.73 -0.75
N GLU A 287 7.93 1.86 -0.09
CA GLU A 287 7.10 2.95 -0.61
C GLU A 287 7.56 3.44 -1.99
N ARG A 288 6.60 3.48 -2.93
CA ARG A 288 6.72 4.04 -4.29
C ARG A 288 8.03 3.67 -4.99
N SER A 289 8.44 2.42 -4.84
CA SER A 289 9.72 1.94 -5.34
C SER A 289 9.74 0.41 -5.31
N GLN A 290 10.86 -0.18 -5.69
CA GLN A 290 10.94 -1.62 -5.87
C GLN A 290 12.38 -2.13 -5.82
N THR A 291 12.55 -3.45 -5.86
CA THR A 291 13.87 -4.09 -5.92
C THR A 291 14.40 -4.17 -7.36
N ALA A 292 15.73 -4.19 -7.49
CA ALA A 292 16.41 -4.29 -8.77
C ALA A 292 16.37 -5.72 -9.36
N ALA A 293 16.34 -6.71 -8.48
CA ALA A 293 16.37 -8.13 -8.82
C ALA A 293 15.45 -8.92 -7.88
N ILE A 294 15.41 -10.24 -8.07
CA ILE A 294 14.70 -11.15 -7.16
C ILE A 294 15.21 -10.93 -5.74
N HIS A 295 14.31 -10.57 -4.84
CA HIS A 295 14.61 -10.50 -3.42
C HIS A 295 14.47 -11.91 -2.81
N PRO A 296 15.42 -12.36 -1.96
CA PRO A 296 15.38 -13.72 -1.40
C PRO A 296 14.17 -13.96 -0.48
N LEU A 297 13.70 -12.91 0.19
CA LEU A 297 12.49 -12.94 1.03
C LEU A 297 11.32 -12.25 0.32
N PRO A 298 10.07 -12.66 0.56
CA PRO A 298 8.91 -11.89 0.12
C PRO A 298 8.96 -10.45 0.63
N TRP A 299 8.51 -9.52 -0.20
CA TRP A 299 8.43 -8.09 0.12
C TRP A 299 7.16 -7.50 -0.49
N GLN A 300 6.85 -6.25 -0.16
CA GLN A 300 5.77 -5.49 -0.78
C GLN A 300 6.25 -4.11 -1.18
N THR A 301 5.62 -3.53 -2.20
CA THR A 301 5.59 -2.09 -2.38
C THR A 301 4.14 -1.60 -2.33
N ASP A 302 3.97 -0.47 -1.67
CA ASP A 302 2.78 0.35 -1.74
C ASP A 302 2.98 1.51 -2.73
N THR A 303 1.94 1.78 -3.50
CA THR A 303 1.85 2.95 -4.38
C THR A 303 0.40 3.41 -4.48
N SER A 304 0.18 4.54 -5.14
CA SER A 304 -1.15 5.03 -5.48
C SER A 304 -1.28 5.25 -6.98
N VAL A 305 -2.50 5.14 -7.51
CA VAL A 305 -2.79 5.58 -8.89
C VAL A 305 -2.52 7.08 -9.07
N GLY A 306 -2.63 7.88 -8.01
CA GLY A 306 -2.29 9.31 -7.97
C GLY A 306 -1.50 9.66 -6.70
N ASP A 307 -1.94 10.68 -5.99
CA ASP A 307 -1.56 10.98 -4.60
C ASP A 307 -2.24 9.98 -3.63
N TRP A 308 -1.88 9.97 -2.35
CA TRP A 308 -2.45 9.02 -1.38
C TRP A 308 -3.91 9.36 -1.02
N PHE A 309 -4.19 10.62 -0.67
CA PHE A 309 -5.55 11.15 -0.61
C PHE A 309 -5.98 11.74 -1.95
N TYR A 310 -7.29 11.79 -2.19
CA TYR A 310 -7.83 12.36 -3.41
C TYR A 310 -7.38 13.81 -3.64
N ASN A 311 -6.71 14.03 -4.77
CA ASN A 311 -6.36 15.35 -5.29
C ASN A 311 -7.01 15.54 -6.65
N ILE A 312 -7.89 16.53 -6.76
CA ILE A 312 -8.62 16.83 -8.01
C ILE A 312 -7.69 17.21 -9.19
N ARG A 313 -6.41 17.45 -8.92
CA ARG A 313 -5.41 17.88 -9.88
C ARG A 313 -4.51 16.76 -10.36
N ASP A 314 -4.64 15.57 -9.80
CA ASP A 314 -3.79 14.44 -10.19
C ASP A 314 -4.05 14.04 -11.63
N VAL A 315 -2.98 13.50 -12.23
CA VAL A 315 -3.07 12.69 -13.43
C VAL A 315 -2.76 11.26 -12.99
N TYR A 316 -3.70 10.35 -13.18
CA TYR A 316 -3.50 8.99 -12.69
C TYR A 316 -2.55 8.18 -13.57
N LYS A 317 -1.84 7.24 -12.93
CA LYS A 317 -1.22 6.11 -13.61
C LYS A 317 -2.30 5.41 -14.43
N THR A 318 -1.99 5.00 -15.65
CA THR A 318 -2.93 4.20 -16.45
C THR A 318 -2.98 2.76 -15.95
N ALA A 319 -4.07 2.03 -16.26
CA ALA A 319 -4.16 0.60 -15.94
C ALA A 319 -2.97 -0.18 -16.52
N GLY A 320 -2.54 0.15 -17.75
CA GLY A 320 -1.38 -0.48 -18.36
C GLY A 320 -0.08 -0.27 -17.58
N HIS A 321 0.12 0.92 -17.01
CA HIS A 321 1.27 1.18 -16.14
C HIS A 321 1.22 0.33 -14.86
N VAL A 322 0.06 0.27 -14.20
CA VAL A 322 -0.14 -0.54 -12.99
C VAL A 322 0.08 -2.03 -13.26
N ILE A 323 -0.39 -2.54 -14.40
CA ILE A 323 -0.16 -3.93 -14.83
C ILE A 323 1.33 -4.21 -15.03
N GLU A 324 2.05 -3.31 -15.70
CA GLU A 324 3.49 -3.45 -15.93
C GLU A 324 4.27 -3.46 -14.61
N MET A 325 3.90 -2.60 -13.66
CA MET A 325 4.45 -2.62 -12.30
C MET A 325 4.17 -3.94 -11.60
N LEU A 326 2.90 -4.40 -11.57
CA LEU A 326 2.51 -5.65 -10.93
C LEU A 326 3.33 -6.84 -11.46
N VAL A 327 3.48 -6.95 -12.77
CA VAL A 327 4.22 -8.04 -13.41
C VAL A 327 5.72 -8.00 -13.05
N ASP A 328 6.35 -6.82 -13.06
CA ASP A 328 7.76 -6.67 -12.67
C ASP A 328 7.99 -6.94 -11.18
N ILE A 329 7.09 -6.47 -10.31
CA ILE A 329 7.14 -6.69 -8.86
C ILE A 329 7.01 -8.17 -8.52
N VAL A 330 6.02 -8.86 -9.10
CA VAL A 330 5.75 -10.28 -8.82
C VAL A 330 6.90 -11.16 -9.30
N SER A 331 7.52 -10.83 -10.45
CA SER A 331 8.69 -11.58 -10.94
C SER A 331 9.92 -11.44 -10.04
N LYS A 332 9.94 -10.43 -9.17
CA LYS A 332 11.01 -10.13 -8.21
C LYS A 332 10.68 -10.51 -6.75
N ASN A 333 9.67 -11.37 -6.55
CA ASN A 333 9.22 -11.88 -5.25
C ASN A 333 8.40 -10.88 -4.41
N GLY A 334 7.85 -9.85 -5.05
CA GLY A 334 7.07 -8.81 -4.38
C GLY A 334 5.56 -8.97 -4.51
N ASN A 335 4.84 -8.25 -3.65
CA ASN A 335 3.43 -7.91 -3.80
C ASN A 335 3.26 -6.41 -4.08
N LEU A 336 2.19 -6.04 -4.79
CA LEU A 336 1.78 -4.67 -5.02
C LEU A 336 0.53 -4.35 -4.18
N LEU A 337 0.65 -3.37 -3.28
CA LEU A 337 -0.48 -2.76 -2.59
C LEU A 337 -0.82 -1.43 -3.28
N LEU A 338 -1.90 -1.41 -4.06
CA LEU A 338 -2.32 -0.22 -4.80
C LEU A 338 -3.38 0.56 -4.03
N ASN A 339 -3.03 1.78 -3.63
CA ASN A 339 -3.99 2.73 -3.11
C ASN A 339 -4.90 3.28 -4.22
N VAL A 340 -6.19 3.36 -3.87
CA VAL A 340 -7.25 3.93 -4.69
C VAL A 340 -7.81 5.17 -3.94
N PRO A 341 -7.47 6.39 -4.38
CA PRO A 341 -7.92 7.61 -3.72
C PRO A 341 -9.44 7.76 -3.79
N GLN A 342 -10.07 7.86 -2.63
CA GLN A 342 -11.52 8.04 -2.51
C GLN A 342 -11.91 9.50 -2.31
N LEU A 343 -13.03 9.89 -2.92
CA LEU A 343 -13.68 11.16 -2.66
C LEU A 343 -14.20 11.24 -1.20
N PRO A 344 -14.45 12.45 -0.67
CA PRO A 344 -14.98 12.63 0.68
C PRO A 344 -16.31 11.92 0.96
N ASP A 345 -17.13 11.72 -0.08
CA ASP A 345 -18.43 11.07 0.04
C ASP A 345 -18.31 9.54 0.09
N GLY A 346 -17.11 8.98 -0.12
CA GLY A 346 -16.81 7.55 -0.10
C GLY A 346 -16.74 6.90 -1.47
N THR A 347 -17.10 7.60 -2.54
CA THR A 347 -16.99 7.06 -3.90
C THR A 347 -15.58 7.17 -4.47
N VAL A 348 -15.31 6.48 -5.57
CA VAL A 348 -14.15 6.69 -6.45
C VAL A 348 -14.60 7.45 -7.69
N ASP A 349 -13.73 8.23 -8.32
CA ASP A 349 -14.10 8.97 -9.52
C ASP A 349 -14.17 8.07 -10.76
N LEU A 350 -14.56 8.65 -11.90
CA LEU A 350 -14.77 7.90 -13.14
C LEU A 350 -13.45 7.38 -13.74
N GLU A 351 -12.36 8.13 -13.62
CA GLU A 351 -11.05 7.72 -14.15
C GLU A 351 -10.51 6.53 -13.37
N CYS A 352 -10.60 6.57 -12.04
CA CYS A 352 -10.24 5.45 -11.19
C CYS A 352 -11.18 4.24 -11.39
N SER A 353 -12.47 4.49 -11.56
CA SER A 353 -13.45 3.43 -11.88
C SER A 353 -13.07 2.69 -13.17
N GLN A 354 -12.77 3.42 -14.25
CA GLN A 354 -12.36 2.84 -15.52
C GLN A 354 -11.03 2.08 -15.40
N LEU A 355 -10.06 2.64 -14.66
CA LEU A 355 -8.80 1.97 -14.39
C LEU A 355 -9.01 0.60 -13.73
N LEU A 356 -9.89 0.51 -12.73
CA LEU A 356 -10.20 -0.75 -12.05
C LEU A 356 -10.88 -1.75 -12.99
N ASP A 357 -11.76 -1.29 -13.88
CA ASP A 357 -12.43 -2.13 -14.87
C ASP A 357 -11.43 -2.69 -15.92
N ASP A 358 -10.46 -1.87 -16.33
CA ASP A 358 -9.38 -2.25 -17.23
C ASP A 358 -8.41 -3.25 -16.57
N LEU A 359 -8.07 -3.03 -15.29
CA LEU A 359 -7.29 -3.99 -14.49
C LEU A 359 -8.00 -5.35 -14.37
N GLY A 360 -9.31 -5.33 -14.13
CA GLY A 360 -10.12 -6.54 -14.04
C GLY A 360 -10.14 -7.31 -15.36
N SER A 361 -10.29 -6.60 -16.48
CA SER A 361 -10.28 -7.19 -17.82
C SER A 361 -8.96 -7.90 -18.13
N TRP A 362 -7.83 -7.28 -17.79
CA TRP A 362 -6.51 -7.92 -17.94
C TRP A 362 -6.36 -9.11 -16.98
N THR A 363 -6.77 -8.94 -15.72
CA THR A 363 -6.65 -9.97 -14.69
C THR A 363 -7.43 -11.24 -15.02
N GLN A 364 -8.62 -11.13 -15.62
CA GLN A 364 -9.41 -12.28 -16.06
C GLN A 364 -8.65 -13.16 -17.07
N ILE A 365 -7.80 -12.56 -17.89
CA ILE A 365 -7.04 -13.26 -18.92
C ILE A 365 -5.69 -13.73 -18.38
N CYS A 366 -4.96 -12.85 -17.71
CA CYS A 366 -3.55 -13.05 -17.37
C CYS A 366 -3.29 -13.40 -15.91
N GLY A 367 -4.29 -13.34 -15.04
CA GLY A 367 -4.15 -13.55 -13.59
C GLY A 367 -3.61 -14.93 -13.22
N GLU A 368 -3.78 -15.93 -14.08
CA GLU A 368 -3.20 -17.27 -13.89
C GLU A 368 -1.67 -17.22 -13.72
N GLY A 369 -0.98 -16.33 -14.43
CA GLY A 369 0.47 -16.13 -14.34
C GLY A 369 0.90 -15.22 -13.21
N ILE A 370 -0.03 -14.71 -12.40
CA ILE A 370 0.25 -13.83 -11.25
C ILE A 370 -0.01 -14.60 -9.96
N TYR A 371 -1.25 -14.99 -9.70
CA TYR A 371 -1.66 -15.51 -8.40
C TYR A 371 -1.11 -16.92 -8.11
N GLY A 372 -0.60 -17.11 -6.90
CA GLY A 372 0.01 -18.38 -6.47
C GLY A 372 1.33 -18.72 -7.16
N THR A 373 1.90 -17.81 -7.97
CA THR A 373 3.20 -18.03 -8.61
C THR A 373 4.35 -17.65 -7.68
N ARG A 374 5.57 -18.07 -8.04
CA ARG A 374 6.83 -17.63 -7.45
C ARG A 374 7.75 -17.10 -8.56
N PRO A 375 8.80 -16.32 -8.22
CA PRO A 375 9.82 -15.96 -9.20
C PRO A 375 10.35 -17.21 -9.91
N PHE A 376 10.58 -17.08 -11.21
CA PHE A 376 11.38 -18.06 -11.92
C PHE A 376 12.86 -17.91 -11.52
N ARG A 377 13.77 -18.74 -12.06
CA ARG A 377 15.22 -18.66 -11.82
C ARG A 377 15.79 -17.26 -12.14
N VAL A 378 15.21 -16.60 -13.16
CA VAL A 378 15.48 -15.20 -13.51
C VAL A 378 14.16 -14.42 -13.51
N PHE A 379 14.18 -13.16 -13.08
CA PHE A 379 12.95 -12.34 -13.02
C PHE A 379 12.52 -11.82 -14.39
N GLY A 380 13.44 -11.75 -15.35
CA GLY A 380 13.21 -11.16 -16.66
C GLY A 380 14.43 -11.18 -17.57
N GLU A 381 14.22 -10.79 -18.82
CA GLU A 381 15.25 -10.50 -19.82
C GLU A 381 14.85 -9.25 -20.62
N GLY A 382 15.80 -8.69 -21.37
CA GLY A 382 15.59 -7.51 -22.21
C GLY A 382 16.36 -6.27 -21.74
N PRO A 383 16.42 -5.22 -22.57
CA PRO A 383 17.22 -4.03 -22.30
C PRO A 383 16.53 -3.02 -21.36
N ALA A 384 15.21 -3.06 -21.20
CA ALA A 384 14.47 -2.08 -20.43
C ALA A 384 14.35 -2.49 -18.96
N SER A 385 14.52 -1.50 -18.08
CA SER A 385 14.44 -1.69 -16.64
C SER A 385 13.83 -0.47 -15.97
N VAL A 386 13.22 -0.72 -14.81
CA VAL A 386 12.76 0.33 -13.90
C VAL A 386 13.94 1.10 -13.33
N VAL A 387 13.72 2.39 -13.04
CA VAL A 387 14.68 3.21 -12.32
C VAL A 387 14.40 3.08 -10.83
N ILE A 388 15.43 2.80 -10.04
CA ILE A 388 15.32 2.69 -8.58
C ILE A 388 16.07 3.86 -7.96
N ASP A 389 15.33 4.93 -7.70
CA ASP A 389 15.82 6.16 -7.09
C ASP A 389 14.71 6.80 -6.24
N GLY A 390 14.82 6.70 -4.92
CA GLY A 390 13.79 7.21 -4.00
C GLY A 390 12.37 6.72 -4.36
N PHE A 391 11.44 7.67 -4.47
CA PHE A 391 10.03 7.46 -4.82
C PHE A 391 9.75 7.57 -6.33
N THR A 392 10.67 7.06 -7.17
CA THR A 392 10.54 7.11 -8.63
C THR A 392 9.77 5.89 -9.15
N GLU A 393 8.70 6.16 -9.89
CA GLU A 393 7.81 5.16 -10.49
C GLU A 393 7.48 5.51 -11.94
N ASP A 394 8.43 6.10 -12.67
CA ASP A 394 8.20 6.47 -14.06
C ASP A 394 7.94 5.24 -14.92
N ARG A 395 6.95 5.35 -15.82
CA ARG A 395 6.60 4.26 -16.71
C ARG A 395 7.78 3.94 -17.65
N VAL A 396 8.17 2.67 -17.68
CA VAL A 396 9.26 2.19 -18.53
C VAL A 396 8.81 2.11 -19.98
N ASN A 397 9.70 2.48 -20.90
CA ASN A 397 9.50 2.26 -22.34
C ASN A 397 9.89 0.83 -22.70
N TRP A 398 8.95 -0.10 -22.49
CA TRP A 398 9.14 -1.52 -22.79
C TRP A 398 9.31 -1.79 -24.28
N THR A 399 10.18 -2.75 -24.61
CA THR A 399 10.38 -3.30 -25.95
C THR A 399 9.82 -4.71 -26.03
N SER A 400 9.64 -5.22 -27.25
CA SER A 400 9.19 -6.61 -27.45
C SER A 400 10.23 -7.67 -27.05
N SER A 401 11.45 -7.24 -26.68
CA SER A 401 12.48 -8.12 -26.13
C SER A 401 12.44 -8.18 -24.60
N ASP A 402 11.60 -7.37 -23.96
CA ASP A 402 11.47 -7.34 -22.51
C ASP A 402 10.45 -8.36 -22.04
N PHE A 403 10.91 -9.27 -21.18
CA PHE A 403 10.09 -10.27 -20.54
C PHE A 403 10.20 -10.20 -19.02
N ARG A 404 9.13 -10.60 -18.34
CA ARG A 404 9.12 -10.91 -16.91
C ARG A 404 8.59 -12.32 -16.69
N PHE A 405 9.18 -13.01 -15.73
CA PHE A 405 8.91 -14.44 -15.53
C PHE A 405 8.40 -14.74 -14.14
N THR A 406 7.32 -15.52 -14.08
CA THR A 406 6.87 -16.19 -12.87
C THR A 406 6.75 -17.69 -13.15
N ARG A 407 6.61 -18.50 -12.11
CA ARG A 407 6.48 -19.95 -12.24
C ARG A 407 5.47 -20.48 -11.24
N ARG A 408 4.69 -21.47 -11.67
CA ARG A 408 3.91 -22.36 -10.80
C ARG A 408 4.03 -23.77 -11.34
N ASP A 409 4.43 -24.70 -10.49
CA ASP A 409 4.69 -26.09 -10.86
C ASP A 409 5.66 -26.21 -12.05
N ASN A 410 5.22 -26.86 -13.14
CA ASN A 410 5.99 -27.03 -14.38
C ASN A 410 5.64 -26.00 -15.45
N THR A 411 4.91 -24.94 -15.10
CA THR A 411 4.56 -23.86 -16.03
C THR A 411 5.33 -22.60 -15.68
N VAL A 412 6.12 -22.11 -16.65
CA VAL A 412 6.75 -20.79 -16.61
C VAL A 412 5.85 -19.80 -17.36
N TYR A 413 5.46 -18.73 -16.70
CA TYR A 413 4.68 -17.66 -17.31
C TYR A 413 5.63 -16.55 -17.76
N ALA A 414 5.74 -16.35 -19.07
CA ALA A 414 6.56 -15.33 -19.69
C ALA A 414 5.67 -14.17 -20.14
N PHE A 415 5.70 -13.08 -19.38
CA PHE A 415 5.02 -11.84 -19.71
C PHE A 415 5.89 -11.02 -20.67
N GLN A 416 5.47 -10.91 -21.92
CA GLN A 416 6.09 -10.04 -22.91
C GLN A 416 5.57 -8.62 -22.73
N MET A 417 6.46 -7.69 -22.35
CA MET A 417 6.05 -6.36 -21.91
C MET A 417 5.54 -5.47 -23.05
N ALA A 418 5.95 -5.72 -24.30
CA ALA A 418 5.39 -5.09 -25.49
C ALA A 418 5.20 -6.07 -26.65
N TRP A 419 4.13 -5.90 -27.43
CA TRP A 419 3.83 -6.77 -28.56
C TRP A 419 4.86 -6.63 -29.70
N PRO A 420 5.38 -7.74 -30.27
CA PRO A 420 6.35 -7.69 -31.35
C PRO A 420 5.68 -7.43 -32.71
N ALA A 421 6.23 -6.49 -33.48
CA ALA A 421 5.71 -6.14 -34.81
C ALA A 421 5.89 -7.25 -35.86
N ASP A 422 6.84 -8.17 -35.67
CA ASP A 422 7.11 -9.30 -36.56
C ASP A 422 6.33 -10.58 -36.19
N GLY A 423 5.46 -10.49 -35.17
CA GLY A 423 4.63 -11.60 -34.70
C GLY A 423 5.41 -12.72 -34.02
N ARG A 424 6.64 -12.46 -33.53
CA ARG A 424 7.48 -13.48 -32.88
C ARG A 424 7.90 -13.07 -31.48
N ALA A 425 7.63 -13.93 -30.50
CA ALA A 425 8.25 -13.84 -29.18
C ALA A 425 9.51 -14.69 -29.17
N VAL A 426 10.65 -14.12 -28.77
CA VAL A 426 11.95 -14.81 -28.73
C VAL A 426 12.49 -14.74 -27.31
N ILE A 427 12.48 -15.88 -26.61
CA ILE A 427 12.84 -15.99 -25.19
C ILE A 427 14.13 -16.79 -25.04
N ARG A 428 15.16 -16.17 -24.45
CA ARG A 428 16.50 -16.76 -24.27
C ARG A 428 16.69 -17.45 -22.94
N SER A 429 15.90 -17.08 -21.93
CA SER A 429 16.08 -17.53 -20.55
C SER A 429 15.96 -19.05 -20.35
N PHE A 430 15.35 -19.77 -21.30
CA PHE A 430 15.26 -21.24 -21.32
C PHE A 430 16.55 -21.95 -21.79
N ALA A 431 17.51 -21.21 -22.35
CA ALA A 431 18.64 -21.81 -23.05
C ALA A 431 19.57 -22.59 -22.12
N GLY A 432 19.68 -23.90 -22.35
CA GLY A 432 20.53 -24.80 -21.55
C GLY A 432 19.93 -25.17 -20.19
N HIS A 433 18.66 -24.88 -19.94
CA HIS A 433 18.02 -25.09 -18.64
C HIS A 433 16.77 -25.96 -18.74
N GLU A 434 15.73 -25.52 -19.46
CA GLU A 434 14.47 -26.26 -19.53
C GLU A 434 14.13 -26.68 -20.97
N SER A 435 13.48 -27.84 -21.11
CA SER A 435 12.91 -28.30 -22.39
C SER A 435 11.42 -27.98 -22.43
N VAL A 436 10.98 -27.29 -23.50
CA VAL A 436 9.61 -26.80 -23.63
C VAL A 436 8.71 -27.88 -24.22
N ALA A 437 7.65 -28.23 -23.50
CA ALA A 437 6.66 -29.23 -23.89
C ALA A 437 5.48 -28.60 -24.65
N ALA A 438 4.98 -27.46 -24.19
CA ALA A 438 3.86 -26.76 -24.80
C ALA A 438 3.93 -25.25 -24.53
N VAL A 439 3.34 -24.47 -25.44
CA VAL A 439 3.18 -23.02 -25.26
C VAL A 439 1.75 -22.64 -25.59
N ARG A 440 1.14 -21.86 -24.71
CA ARG A 440 -0.15 -21.18 -24.94
C ARG A 440 -0.05 -19.71 -24.63
N LEU A 441 -0.71 -18.90 -25.44
CA LEU A 441 -0.93 -17.49 -25.15
C LEU A 441 -2.23 -17.34 -24.36
N LEU A 442 -2.17 -16.75 -23.17
CA LEU A 442 -3.37 -16.53 -22.35
C LEU A 442 -4.36 -15.63 -23.10
N GLY A 443 -5.64 -16.01 -23.08
CA GLY A 443 -6.69 -15.35 -23.87
C GLY A 443 -6.75 -15.75 -25.35
N HIS A 444 -5.89 -16.66 -25.80
CA HIS A 444 -5.91 -17.19 -27.18
C HIS A 444 -5.92 -18.73 -27.22
N GLY A 445 -4.97 -19.37 -26.54
CA GLY A 445 -4.79 -20.82 -26.57
C GLY A 445 -3.41 -21.26 -27.10
N PRO A 446 -3.27 -22.53 -27.53
CA PRO A 446 -2.00 -23.07 -28.01
C PRO A 446 -1.44 -22.29 -29.19
N VAL A 447 -0.11 -22.07 -29.19
CA VAL A 447 0.60 -21.34 -30.24
C VAL A 447 1.79 -22.15 -30.77
N PRO A 448 2.10 -22.07 -32.07
CA PRO A 448 3.25 -22.77 -32.62
C PRO A 448 4.56 -22.24 -32.04
N PHE A 449 5.46 -23.13 -31.65
CA PHE A 449 6.77 -22.77 -31.16
C PHE A 449 7.86 -23.70 -31.70
N GLU A 450 9.10 -23.22 -31.63
CA GLU A 450 10.30 -23.98 -31.89
C GLU A 450 11.31 -23.67 -30.78
N GLN A 451 11.95 -24.70 -30.23
CA GLN A 451 13.07 -24.54 -29.31
C GLN A 451 14.35 -25.03 -29.99
N ALA A 452 15.23 -24.11 -30.37
CA ALA A 452 16.49 -24.41 -31.06
C ALA A 452 17.67 -23.81 -30.29
N HIS A 453 18.69 -24.64 -30.01
CA HIS A 453 19.81 -24.26 -29.13
C HIS A 453 19.35 -23.68 -27.77
N GLY A 454 18.21 -24.16 -27.28
CA GLY A 454 17.60 -23.72 -26.04
C GLY A 454 16.86 -22.37 -26.09
N ILE A 455 16.93 -21.64 -27.21
CA ILE A 455 16.14 -20.41 -27.42
C ILE A 455 14.73 -20.81 -27.87
N LEU A 456 13.71 -20.29 -27.17
CA LEU A 456 12.31 -20.49 -27.51
C LEU A 456 11.83 -19.39 -28.46
N VAL A 457 11.34 -19.77 -29.63
CA VAL A 457 10.70 -18.88 -30.61
C VAL A 457 9.24 -19.27 -30.73
N VAL A 458 8.34 -18.34 -30.42
CA VAL A 458 6.89 -18.55 -30.46
C VAL A 458 6.28 -17.68 -31.55
N ARG A 459 5.40 -18.26 -32.37
CA ARG A 459 4.64 -17.53 -33.39
C ARG A 459 3.34 -17.04 -32.78
N LEU A 460 3.20 -15.72 -32.68
CA LEU A 460 2.02 -15.08 -32.12
C LEU A 460 0.91 -14.91 -33.17
N PRO A 461 -0.36 -14.86 -32.76
CA PRO A 461 -1.47 -14.53 -33.64
C PRO A 461 -1.38 -13.07 -34.15
N GLU A 462 -2.15 -12.71 -35.17
CA GLU A 462 -2.20 -11.31 -35.63
C GLU A 462 -2.84 -10.37 -34.62
N THR A 463 -3.83 -10.86 -33.86
CA THR A 463 -4.57 -10.08 -32.86
C THR A 463 -4.05 -10.40 -31.46
N ARG A 464 -3.64 -9.35 -30.72
CA ARG A 464 -3.24 -9.46 -29.32
C ARG A 464 -4.46 -9.61 -28.40
N PRO A 465 -4.45 -10.51 -27.39
CA PRO A 465 -5.56 -10.68 -26.45
C PRO A 465 -5.74 -9.56 -25.43
N VAL A 466 -4.64 -8.89 -25.08
CA VAL A 466 -4.58 -7.78 -24.11
C VAL A 466 -3.67 -6.68 -24.67
N ASP A 467 -3.70 -5.48 -24.11
CA ASP A 467 -2.94 -4.33 -24.63
C ASP A 467 -1.49 -4.21 -24.14
N VAL A 468 -1.19 -4.70 -22.93
CA VAL A 468 0.15 -4.70 -22.33
C VAL A 468 0.44 -6.03 -21.62
N ALA A 469 1.72 -6.31 -21.39
CA ALA A 469 2.20 -7.45 -20.60
C ALA A 469 1.51 -8.79 -20.97
N HIS A 470 1.70 -9.23 -22.20
CA HIS A 470 1.03 -10.41 -22.75
C HIS A 470 1.65 -11.69 -22.20
N CYS A 471 0.85 -12.61 -21.69
CA CYS A 471 1.38 -13.77 -20.97
C CYS A 471 1.40 -15.04 -21.84
N LEU A 472 2.59 -15.59 -22.06
CA LEU A 472 2.80 -16.95 -22.57
C LEU A 472 2.94 -17.91 -21.39
N ALA A 473 2.05 -18.88 -21.26
CA ALA A 473 2.26 -20.00 -20.37
C ALA A 473 3.05 -21.08 -21.11
N VAL A 474 4.25 -21.37 -20.61
CA VAL A 474 5.23 -22.28 -21.18
C VAL A 474 5.36 -23.47 -20.26
N ASP A 475 4.79 -24.60 -20.66
CA ASP A 475 4.92 -25.85 -19.92
C ASP A 475 6.28 -26.47 -20.25
N VAL A 476 7.06 -26.77 -19.22
CA VAL A 476 8.37 -27.41 -19.34
C VAL A 476 8.29 -28.87 -18.88
N HIS A 477 9.12 -29.72 -19.47
CA HIS A 477 9.25 -31.09 -18.98
C HIS A 477 9.77 -31.08 -17.54
N ALA A 478 9.19 -31.92 -16.69
CA ALA A 478 9.75 -32.20 -15.38
C ALA A 478 11.15 -32.82 -15.56
N GLU A 479 12.10 -32.39 -14.72
CA GLU A 479 13.43 -33.01 -14.64
C GLU A 479 13.36 -34.46 -14.17
#